data_AF-A0A933PUA8-F1
#
_entry.id   AF-A0A933PUA8-F1
#
_cell.length_a   1.000
_cell.length_b   1.000
_cell.length_c   1.000
_cell.angle_alpha   90.00
_cell.angle_beta   90.00
_cell.angle_gamma   90.00
#
_symmetry.space_group_name_H-M   'P 1'
#
loop_
_entity.id
_entity.type
_entity.pdbx_description
1 polymer ?
#
loop_
_entity_poly.entity_id
_entity_poly.type
_entity_poly.pdbx_seq_one_letter_code
_entity_poly.pdbx_strand_id
1 'polypeptide(L)'
;MKIAAIAINTFREAIKDRILYSLLFFALLMIAGSVLLSTLTLGEQAKIIKDVGLAAISIFGLLIAIFVGVAVMTVGYMLIIWIYAGYFDFVLLKAILLIFFQLMVITAVAIMFSTFSTPALSGLFTLGVYVIGHLSGDLKVFGGGSEIAVVRHVSNFLYYLLPNLSNFNIKGEVVYNIPVSWKFILFSITYGILYIFILLLISTVIFNRRDFK
;
A
#
# COMPACT_ATOMS: atom_id res chain seq x y z
N MET A 1 12.70 -26.60 -20.27
CA MET A 1 11.26 -26.30 -20.42
C MET A 1 10.48 -26.15 -19.09
N LYS A 2 11.10 -26.23 -17.90
CA LYS A 2 10.39 -26.13 -16.61
C LYS A 2 10.05 -24.69 -16.19
N ILE A 3 10.88 -23.70 -16.57
CA ILE A 3 10.68 -22.28 -16.22
C ILE A 3 9.47 -21.69 -16.95
N ALA A 4 9.30 -22.01 -18.24
CA ALA A 4 8.16 -21.53 -19.02
C ALA A 4 6.82 -22.10 -18.52
N ALA A 5 6.81 -23.36 -18.06
CA ALA A 5 5.63 -23.98 -17.49
C ALA A 5 5.24 -23.33 -16.16
N ILE A 6 6.20 -23.01 -15.29
CA ILE A 6 5.95 -22.28 -14.04
C ILE A 6 5.44 -20.87 -14.35
N ALA A 7 6.06 -20.13 -15.27
CA ALA A 7 5.64 -18.78 -15.65
C ALA A 7 4.20 -18.74 -16.22
N ILE A 8 3.86 -19.67 -17.11
CA ILE A 8 2.51 -19.77 -17.70
C ILE A 8 1.48 -20.18 -16.64
N ASN A 9 1.84 -21.09 -15.73
CA ASN A 9 0.91 -21.54 -14.70
C ASN A 9 0.65 -20.40 -13.69
N THR A 10 1.69 -19.68 -13.27
CA THR A 10 1.56 -18.48 -12.44
C THR A 10 0.72 -17.40 -13.10
N PHE A 11 0.91 -17.16 -14.39
CA PHE A 11 0.12 -16.17 -15.14
C PHE A 11 -1.37 -16.56 -15.24
N ARG A 12 -1.64 -17.85 -15.48
CA ARG A 12 -3.00 -18.37 -15.57
C ARG A 12 -3.71 -18.40 -14.21
N GLU A 13 -2.94 -18.57 -13.14
CA GLU A 13 -3.44 -18.55 -11.77
C GLU A 13 -3.73 -17.11 -11.31
N ALA A 14 -2.86 -16.15 -11.65
CA ALA A 14 -3.12 -14.72 -11.43
C ALA A 14 -4.39 -14.25 -12.16
N ILE A 15 -4.61 -14.67 -13.41
CA ILE A 15 -5.79 -14.28 -14.19
C ILE A 15 -7.10 -14.80 -13.57
N LYS A 16 -7.09 -15.88 -12.78
CA LYS A 16 -8.31 -16.49 -12.23
C LYS A 16 -8.83 -15.81 -10.96
N ASP A 17 -8.11 -14.84 -10.40
CA ASP A 17 -8.52 -14.22 -9.15
C ASP A 17 -9.70 -13.25 -9.37
N ARG A 18 -10.80 -13.46 -8.63
CA ARG A 18 -12.05 -12.69 -8.76
C ARG A 18 -11.86 -11.20 -8.45
N ILE A 19 -10.87 -10.88 -7.61
CA ILE A 19 -10.51 -9.50 -7.25
C ILE A 19 -9.79 -8.80 -8.40
N LEU A 20 -8.96 -9.51 -9.16
CA LEU A 20 -8.28 -8.97 -10.34
C LEU A 20 -9.26 -8.54 -11.43
N TYR A 21 -10.30 -9.34 -11.68
CA TYR A 21 -11.38 -8.95 -12.59
C TYR A 21 -12.15 -7.71 -12.11
N SER A 22 -12.35 -7.58 -10.80
CA SER A 22 -13.05 -6.42 -10.22
C SER A 22 -12.22 -5.14 -10.38
N LEU A 23 -10.91 -5.21 -10.17
CA LEU A 23 -9.97 -4.11 -10.41
C LEU A 23 -9.87 -3.74 -11.90
N LEU A 24 -9.77 -4.74 -12.79
CA LEU A 24 -9.72 -4.53 -14.23
C LEU A 24 -11.02 -3.91 -14.75
N PHE A 25 -12.17 -4.41 -14.28
CA PHE A 25 -13.48 -3.85 -14.61
C PHE A 25 -13.59 -2.39 -14.18
N PHE A 26 -13.17 -2.07 -12.95
CA PHE A 26 -13.22 -0.70 -12.45
C PHE A 26 -12.26 0.23 -13.21
N ALA A 27 -11.07 -0.26 -13.61
CA ALA A 27 -10.16 0.46 -14.48
C ALA A 27 -10.78 0.77 -15.85
N LEU A 28 -11.41 -0.22 -16.49
CA LEU A 28 -12.13 -0.05 -17.75
C LEU A 28 -13.33 0.89 -17.60
N LEU A 29 -14.05 0.82 -16.48
CA LEU A 29 -15.18 1.71 -16.18
C LEU A 29 -14.69 3.16 -16.03
N MET A 30 -13.56 3.40 -15.36
CA MET A 30 -12.98 4.73 -15.28
C MET A 30 -12.54 5.26 -16.66
N ILE A 31 -11.95 4.40 -17.50
CA ILE A 31 -11.59 4.76 -18.88
C ILE A 31 -12.85 5.08 -19.70
N ALA A 32 -13.92 4.30 -19.55
CA ALA A 32 -15.19 4.54 -20.22
C ALA A 32 -15.89 5.82 -19.70
N GLY A 33 -15.85 6.07 -18.40
CA GLY A 33 -16.36 7.29 -17.78
C GLY A 33 -15.63 8.55 -18.24
N SER A 34 -14.32 8.45 -18.50
CA SER A 34 -13.53 9.51 -19.12
C SER A 34 -14.06 9.90 -20.51
N VAL A 35 -14.49 8.92 -21.32
CA VAL A 35 -15.10 9.17 -22.63
C VAL A 35 -16.42 9.94 -22.48
N LEU A 36 -17.23 9.66 -21.46
CA LEU A 36 -18.45 10.42 -21.18
C LEU A 36 -18.19 11.86 -20.72
N LEU A 37 -17.18 12.08 -19.88
CA LEU A 37 -16.79 13.42 -19.45
C LEU A 37 -16.25 14.27 -20.62
N SER A 38 -15.66 13.62 -21.63
CA SER A 38 -15.12 14.30 -22.81
C SER A 38 -16.18 14.95 -23.71
N THR A 39 -17.41 14.43 -23.73
CA THR A 39 -18.49 14.97 -24.58
C THR A 39 -19.15 16.20 -23.97
N LEU A 40 -18.88 16.51 -22.69
CA LEU A 40 -19.45 17.65 -21.95
C LEU A 40 -18.61 18.93 -22.05
N THR A 41 -17.39 18.88 -22.61
CA THR A 41 -16.48 20.05 -22.70
C THR A 41 -16.04 20.30 -24.14
N LEU A 42 -16.36 21.48 -24.70
CA LEU A 42 -15.97 21.90 -26.05
C LEU A 42 -14.52 22.44 -26.06
N GLY A 43 -13.62 21.85 -26.85
CA GLY A 43 -12.34 22.48 -27.25
C GLY A 43 -11.03 21.70 -26.99
N GLU A 44 -10.94 20.84 -25.97
CA GLU A 44 -9.70 20.07 -25.63
C GLU A 44 -9.93 18.55 -25.47
N GLN A 45 -11.01 18.02 -26.05
CA GLN A 45 -11.55 16.68 -25.79
C GLN A 45 -10.52 15.54 -25.89
N ALA A 46 -9.65 15.57 -26.90
CA ALA A 46 -8.66 14.51 -27.12
C ALA A 46 -7.52 14.53 -26.08
N LYS A 47 -7.23 15.67 -25.46
CA LYS A 47 -6.16 15.82 -24.46
C LYS A 47 -6.63 15.31 -23.09
N ILE A 48 -7.84 15.68 -22.68
CA ILE A 48 -8.44 15.22 -21.42
C ILE A 48 -8.60 13.69 -21.39
N ILE A 49 -9.07 13.07 -22.47
CA ILE A 49 -9.19 11.60 -22.55
C ILE A 49 -7.83 10.93 -22.32
N LYS A 50 -6.77 11.46 -22.95
CA LYS A 50 -5.41 10.91 -22.84
C LYS A 50 -4.86 11.10 -21.42
N ASP A 51 -5.02 12.27 -20.83
CA ASP A 51 -4.50 12.56 -19.48
C ASP A 51 -5.21 11.72 -18.41
N VAL A 52 -6.54 11.66 -18.45
CA VAL A 52 -7.34 10.84 -17.51
C VAL A 52 -7.10 9.35 -17.74
N GLY A 53 -7.01 8.92 -19.01
CA GLY A 53 -6.70 7.53 -19.36
C GLY A 53 -5.33 7.09 -18.85
N LEU A 54 -4.30 7.91 -19.07
CA LEU A 54 -2.95 7.65 -18.56
C LEU A 54 -2.91 7.63 -17.03
N ALA A 55 -3.60 8.56 -16.36
CA ALA A 55 -3.70 8.59 -14.91
C ALA A 55 -4.38 7.33 -14.34
N ALA A 56 -5.49 6.90 -14.95
CA ALA A 56 -6.15 5.65 -14.58
C ALA A 56 -5.23 4.44 -14.76
N ILE A 57 -4.56 4.33 -15.91
CA ILE A 57 -3.60 3.25 -16.19
C ILE A 57 -2.49 3.24 -15.13
N SER A 58 -1.94 4.39 -14.75
CA SER A 58 -0.90 4.47 -13.72
C SER A 58 -1.39 4.01 -12.35
N ILE A 59 -2.57 4.46 -11.91
CA ILE A 59 -3.13 4.11 -10.59
C ILE A 59 -3.49 2.63 -10.52
N PHE A 60 -4.27 2.13 -11.49
CA PHE A 60 -4.69 0.72 -11.50
C PHE A 60 -3.52 -0.22 -11.79
N GLY A 61 -2.60 0.18 -12.67
CA GLY A 61 -1.39 -0.60 -12.94
C GLY A 61 -0.56 -0.79 -11.67
N LEU A 62 -0.43 0.24 -10.85
CA LEU A 62 0.26 0.17 -9.57
C LEU A 62 -0.48 -0.71 -8.55
N LEU A 63 -1.81 -0.57 -8.43
CA LEU A 63 -2.63 -1.42 -7.56
C LEU A 63 -2.55 -2.90 -7.96
N ILE A 64 -2.65 -3.18 -9.26
CA ILE A 64 -2.52 -4.54 -9.82
C ILE A 64 -1.12 -5.08 -9.54
N ALA A 65 -0.07 -4.29 -9.73
CA ALA A 65 1.31 -4.72 -9.47
C ALA A 65 1.51 -5.14 -8.01
N ILE A 66 1.03 -4.34 -7.06
CA ILE A 66 1.08 -4.67 -5.62
C ILE A 66 0.25 -5.91 -5.33
N PHE A 67 -0.99 -5.97 -5.84
CA PHE A 67 -1.89 -7.09 -5.59
C PHE A 67 -1.31 -8.41 -6.12
N VAL A 68 -0.87 -8.45 -7.38
CA VAL A 68 -0.25 -9.63 -7.99
C VAL A 68 1.03 -10.02 -7.26
N GLY A 69 1.87 -9.04 -6.90
CA GLY A 69 3.10 -9.30 -6.15
C GLY A 69 2.83 -9.97 -4.82
N VAL A 70 1.89 -9.45 -4.04
CA VAL A 70 1.47 -10.03 -2.74
C VAL A 70 0.81 -11.40 -2.93
N ALA A 71 -0.04 -11.57 -3.94
CA ALA A 71 -0.71 -12.83 -4.23
C ALA A 71 0.28 -13.94 -4.59
N VAL A 72 1.24 -13.67 -5.49
CA VAL A 72 2.27 -14.64 -5.88
C VAL A 72 3.14 -15.04 -4.69
N MET A 73 3.57 -14.07 -3.87
CA MET A 73 4.33 -14.34 -2.65
C MET A 73 3.52 -15.16 -1.63
N THR A 74 2.22 -14.88 -1.52
CA THR A 74 1.30 -15.62 -0.63
C THR A 74 1.17 -17.06 -1.05
N VAL A 75 0.92 -17.33 -2.34
CA VAL A 75 0.83 -18.69 -2.88
C VAL A 75 2.14 -19.44 -2.65
N GLY A 76 3.28 -18.84 -3.00
CA GLY A 76 4.59 -19.45 -2.76
C GLY A 76 4.82 -19.81 -1.28
N TYR A 77 4.48 -18.90 -0.38
CA TYR A 77 4.61 -19.11 1.06
C TYR A 77 3.66 -20.20 1.59
N MET A 78 2.40 -20.20 1.15
CA MET A 78 1.42 -21.24 1.54
C MET A 78 1.83 -22.62 1.02
N LEU A 79 2.38 -22.72 -0.19
CA LEU A 79 2.90 -23.97 -0.74
C LEU A 79 4.05 -24.51 0.11
N ILE A 80 4.96 -23.65 0.55
CA ILE A 80 6.05 -24.05 1.46
C ILE A 80 5.47 -24.60 2.76
N ILE A 81 4.55 -23.89 3.41
CA ILE A 81 3.93 -24.38 4.66
C ILE A 81 3.22 -25.71 4.43
N TRP A 82 2.49 -25.86 3.34
CA TRP A 82 1.80 -27.11 3.04
C TRP A 82 2.79 -28.28 2.87
N ILE A 83 3.92 -28.07 2.20
CA ILE A 83 4.96 -29.10 2.02
C ILE A 83 5.59 -29.51 3.36
N TYR A 84 5.87 -28.55 4.25
CA TYR A 84 6.58 -28.82 5.51
C TYR A 84 5.66 -29.23 6.67
N ALA A 85 4.46 -28.65 6.75
CA ALA A 85 3.54 -28.81 7.87
C ALA A 85 2.30 -29.64 7.52
N GLY A 86 1.96 -29.80 6.23
CA GLY A 86 0.84 -30.62 5.77
C GLY A 86 -0.55 -29.98 5.91
N TYR A 87 -0.65 -28.74 6.41
CA TYR A 87 -1.91 -28.01 6.56
C TYR A 87 -1.81 -26.56 6.08
N PHE A 88 -2.95 -25.96 5.80
CA PHE A 88 -3.07 -24.53 5.50
C PHE A 88 -3.53 -23.79 6.74
N ASP A 89 -2.68 -22.88 7.23
CA ASP A 89 -3.07 -21.95 8.28
C ASP A 89 -3.67 -20.67 7.66
N PHE A 90 -5.00 -20.56 7.75
CA PHE A 90 -5.74 -19.40 7.24
C PHE A 90 -5.58 -18.15 8.11
N VAL A 91 -5.01 -18.25 9.32
CA VAL A 91 -4.75 -17.09 10.19
C VAL A 91 -3.70 -16.17 9.53
N LEU A 92 -2.78 -16.73 8.73
CA LEU A 92 -1.78 -16.00 7.95
C LEU A 92 -2.36 -14.98 6.97
N LEU A 93 -3.57 -15.23 6.45
CA LEU A 93 -4.25 -14.29 5.56
C LEU A 93 -4.50 -12.94 6.23
N LYS A 94 -4.68 -12.90 7.56
CA LYS A 94 -4.83 -11.64 8.29
C LYS A 94 -3.56 -10.79 8.21
N ALA A 95 -2.39 -11.41 8.37
CA ALA A 95 -1.11 -10.71 8.26
C ALA A 95 -0.86 -10.22 6.84
N ILE A 96 -1.12 -11.08 5.84
CA ILE A 96 -0.99 -10.73 4.42
C ILE A 96 -1.89 -9.54 4.04
N LEU A 97 -3.14 -9.52 4.54
CA LEU A 97 -4.05 -8.41 4.33
C LEU A 97 -3.50 -7.10 4.88
N LEU A 98 -2.98 -7.08 6.11
CA LEU A 98 -2.40 -5.86 6.69
C LEU A 98 -1.11 -5.43 5.98
N ILE A 99 -0.27 -6.37 5.53
CA ILE A 99 0.92 -6.07 4.71
C ILE A 99 0.52 -5.41 3.38
N PHE A 100 -0.58 -5.86 2.75
CA PHE A 100 -1.09 -5.22 1.53
C PHE A 100 -1.45 -3.74 1.77
N PHE A 101 -2.17 -3.43 2.86
CA PHE A 101 -2.47 -2.04 3.23
C PHE A 101 -1.22 -1.23 3.57
N GLN A 102 -0.26 -1.86 4.26
CA GLN A 102 1.03 -1.23 4.55
C GLN A 102 1.77 -0.83 3.26
N LEU A 103 1.80 -1.69 2.25
CA LEU A 103 2.42 -1.41 0.95
C LEU A 103 1.71 -0.26 0.21
N MET A 104 0.37 -0.21 0.28
CA MET A 104 -0.39 0.92 -0.27
C MET A 104 -0.06 2.24 0.43
N VAL A 105 0.09 2.25 1.75
CA VAL A 105 0.53 3.44 2.51
C VAL A 105 1.93 3.88 2.07
N ILE A 106 2.89 2.95 1.98
CA ILE A 106 4.26 3.27 1.54
C ILE A 106 4.26 3.81 0.11
N THR A 107 3.38 3.30 -0.74
CA THR A 107 3.27 3.79 -2.11
C THR A 107 2.65 5.18 -2.18
N ALA A 108 1.65 5.49 -1.36
CA ALA A 108 1.12 6.84 -1.23
C ALA A 108 2.22 7.82 -0.74
N VAL A 109 3.09 7.38 0.17
CA VAL A 109 4.27 8.16 0.59
C VAL A 109 5.22 8.41 -0.59
N ALA A 110 5.51 7.38 -1.39
CA ALA A 110 6.37 7.50 -2.57
C ALA A 110 5.81 8.47 -3.62
N ILE A 111 4.49 8.42 -3.85
CA ILE A 111 3.77 9.34 -4.75
C ILE A 111 3.83 10.76 -4.18
N MET A 112 3.65 10.95 -2.88
CA MET A 112 3.75 12.27 -2.26
C MET A 112 5.14 12.88 -2.48
N PHE A 113 6.21 12.15 -2.18
CA PHE A 113 7.58 12.66 -2.35
C PHE A 113 7.97 12.87 -3.82
N SER A 114 7.44 12.06 -4.75
CA SER A 114 7.74 12.22 -6.17
C SER A 114 7.19 13.52 -6.77
N THR A 115 6.18 14.16 -6.14
CA THR A 115 5.65 15.44 -6.61
C THR A 115 6.64 16.61 -6.51
N PHE A 116 7.65 16.52 -5.62
CA PHE A 116 8.59 17.61 -5.39
C PHE A 116 10.06 17.20 -5.31
N SER A 117 10.37 15.90 -5.24
CA SER A 117 11.75 15.38 -5.14
C SER A 117 12.21 14.69 -6.41
N THR A 118 13.52 14.55 -6.59
CA THR A 118 14.08 13.69 -7.65
C THR A 118 13.77 12.20 -7.37
N PRO A 119 13.77 11.32 -8.39
CA PRO A 119 13.44 9.91 -8.19
C PRO A 119 14.29 9.22 -7.11
N ALA A 120 15.60 9.51 -7.07
CA ALA A 120 16.51 8.97 -6.06
C ALA A 120 16.18 9.46 -4.64
N LEU A 121 15.93 10.76 -4.47
CA LEU A 121 15.57 11.33 -3.17
C LEU A 121 14.19 10.86 -2.70
N SER A 122 13.21 10.71 -3.60
CA SER A 122 11.90 10.16 -3.26
C SER A 122 12.00 8.73 -2.74
N GLY A 123 12.84 7.89 -3.37
CA GLY A 123 13.14 6.54 -2.88
C GLY A 123 13.75 6.56 -1.48
N LEU A 124 14.73 7.44 -1.23
CA LEU A 124 15.36 7.60 0.09
C LEU A 124 14.37 8.06 1.17
N PHE A 125 13.53 9.05 0.88
CA PHE A 125 12.52 9.52 1.83
C PHE A 125 11.45 8.46 2.12
N THR A 126 11.02 7.72 1.10
CA THR A 126 10.08 6.60 1.26
C THR A 126 10.66 5.52 2.16
N LEU A 127 11.95 5.15 1.95
CA LEU A 127 12.66 4.23 2.84
C LEU A 127 12.78 4.80 4.26
N GLY A 128 13.09 6.08 4.41
CA GLY A 128 13.15 6.75 5.70
C GLY A 128 11.82 6.64 6.46
N VAL A 129 10.70 6.95 5.79
CA VAL A 129 9.35 6.80 6.37
C VAL A 129 9.03 5.34 6.69
N TYR A 130 9.43 4.40 5.85
CA TYR A 130 9.27 2.98 6.12
C TYR A 130 9.99 2.54 7.41
N VAL A 131 11.26 2.92 7.55
CA VAL A 131 12.09 2.57 8.72
C VAL A 131 11.54 3.24 9.97
N ILE A 132 11.37 4.56 9.93
CA ILE A 132 10.91 5.35 11.07
C ILE A 132 9.50 4.90 11.50
N GLY A 133 8.65 4.52 10.54
CA GLY A 133 7.30 4.09 10.84
C GLY A 133 7.20 2.74 11.56
N HIS A 134 8.18 1.85 11.39
CA HIS A 134 8.29 0.64 12.23
C HIS A 134 8.87 0.92 13.60
N LEU A 135 9.77 1.90 13.70
CA LEU A 135 10.39 2.29 14.96
C LEU A 135 9.47 3.15 15.84
N SER A 136 8.40 3.73 15.29
CA SER A 136 7.45 4.58 16.02
C SER A 136 6.93 3.90 17.30
N GLY A 137 6.51 2.64 17.22
CA GLY A 137 6.06 1.88 18.39
C GLY A 137 7.14 1.74 19.46
N ASP A 138 8.37 1.42 19.05
CA ASP A 138 9.51 1.25 19.95
C ASP A 138 9.92 2.56 20.64
N LEU A 139 9.82 3.69 19.93
CA LEU A 139 10.07 5.02 20.50
C LEU A 139 9.16 5.31 21.69
N LYS A 140 7.88 4.91 21.63
CA LYS A 140 6.93 5.10 22.72
C LYS A 140 7.26 4.23 23.93
N VAL A 141 7.63 2.97 23.70
CA VAL A 141 8.06 2.06 24.77
C VAL A 141 9.33 2.59 25.44
N PHE A 142 10.31 3.01 24.64
CA PHE A 142 11.56 3.59 25.13
C PHE A 142 11.33 4.86 25.96
N GLY A 143 10.49 5.78 25.45
CA GLY A 143 10.14 7.01 26.16
C GLY A 143 9.39 6.77 27.47
N GLY A 144 8.49 5.78 27.50
CA GLY A 144 7.75 5.37 28.69
C GLY A 144 8.64 4.76 29.77
N GLY A 145 9.67 4.01 29.37
CA GLY A 145 10.67 3.42 30.27
C GLY A 145 11.76 4.39 30.74
N SER A 146 11.83 5.60 30.20
CA SER A 146 12.86 6.58 30.56
C SER A 146 12.48 7.40 31.78
N GLU A 147 13.41 7.53 32.73
CA GLU A 147 13.28 8.43 33.89
C GLU A 147 13.48 9.91 33.51
N ILE A 148 14.10 10.18 32.35
CA ILE A 148 14.41 11.53 31.88
C ILE A 148 13.18 12.14 31.21
N ALA A 149 12.67 13.24 31.77
CA ALA A 149 11.48 13.92 31.28
C ALA A 149 11.59 14.35 29.80
N VAL A 150 12.76 14.82 29.37
CA VAL A 150 13.01 15.23 27.97
C VAL A 150 12.84 14.04 27.02
N VAL A 151 13.43 12.89 27.34
CA VAL A 151 13.34 11.67 26.50
C VAL A 151 11.88 11.24 26.39
N ARG A 152 11.13 11.24 27.50
CA ARG A 152 9.70 10.89 27.50
C ARG A 152 8.87 11.81 26.61
N HIS A 153 9.07 13.12 26.70
CA HIS A 153 8.31 14.10 25.91
C HIS A 153 8.66 14.04 24.42
N VAL A 154 9.96 13.95 24.10
CA VAL A 154 10.42 13.83 22.70
C VAL A 154 9.90 12.54 22.08
N SER A 155 10.03 11.40 22.76
CA SER A 155 9.50 10.12 22.28
C SER A 155 7.99 10.16 22.05
N ASN A 156 7.22 10.74 22.97
CA ASN A 156 5.77 10.88 22.79
C ASN A 156 5.43 11.80 21.62
N PHE A 157 6.11 12.94 21.49
CA PHE A 157 5.91 13.86 20.37
C PHE A 157 6.20 13.17 19.03
N LEU A 158 7.33 12.45 18.93
CA LEU A 158 7.69 11.70 17.73
C LEU A 158 6.69 10.57 17.42
N TYR A 159 6.20 9.85 18.43
CA TYR A 159 5.19 8.80 18.23
C TYR A 159 3.91 9.31 17.56
N TYR A 160 3.43 10.51 17.93
CA TYR A 160 2.22 11.10 17.34
C TYR A 160 2.46 11.80 16.00
N LEU A 161 3.69 12.28 15.76
CA LEU A 161 4.06 12.94 14.50
C LEU A 161 4.31 11.92 13.38
N LEU A 162 4.90 10.77 13.72
CA LEU A 162 5.36 9.77 12.75
C LEU A 162 4.26 8.76 12.40
N PRO A 163 4.19 8.27 11.15
CA PRO A 163 3.27 7.19 10.79
C PRO A 163 3.62 5.93 11.57
N ASN A 164 2.69 5.38 12.34
CA ASN A 164 2.90 4.10 12.98
C ASN A 164 2.55 2.96 12.00
N LEU A 165 3.55 2.45 11.27
CA LEU A 165 3.41 1.31 10.36
C LEU A 165 3.38 -0.02 11.11
N SER A 166 3.82 -0.05 12.37
CA SER A 166 3.77 -1.25 13.21
C SER A 166 2.35 -1.73 13.47
N ASN A 167 1.34 -0.86 13.35
CA ASN A 167 -0.08 -1.24 13.38
C ASN A 167 -0.50 -2.24 12.30
N PHE A 168 0.26 -2.36 11.20
CA PHE A 168 0.03 -3.35 10.15
C PHE A 168 0.87 -4.63 10.32
N ASN A 169 1.88 -4.60 11.19
CA ASN A 169 2.84 -5.69 11.33
C ASN A 169 2.41 -6.68 12.42
N ILE A 170 1.42 -7.52 12.11
CA ILE A 170 0.95 -8.58 13.01
C ILE A 170 1.66 -9.93 12.80
N LYS A 171 2.85 -9.92 12.18
CA LYS A 171 3.56 -11.15 11.81
C LYS A 171 3.92 -11.98 13.04
N GLY A 172 4.37 -11.31 14.11
CA GLY A 172 4.73 -11.99 15.36
C GLY A 172 3.52 -12.69 15.97
N GLU A 173 2.40 -11.98 16.09
CA GLU A 173 1.16 -12.48 16.67
C GLU A 173 0.65 -13.70 15.91
N VAL A 174 0.68 -13.67 14.59
CA VAL A 174 0.23 -14.82 13.79
C VAL A 174 1.18 -16.00 13.91
N VAL A 175 2.50 -15.80 13.86
CA VAL A 175 3.49 -16.88 14.00
C VAL A 175 3.42 -17.54 15.38
N TYR A 176 3.18 -16.76 16.43
CA TYR A 176 3.05 -17.28 17.80
C TYR A 176 1.62 -17.69 18.16
N ASN A 177 0.69 -17.77 17.19
CA ASN A 177 -0.72 -18.12 17.40
C ASN A 177 -1.44 -17.26 18.46
N ILE A 178 -1.03 -16.00 18.59
CA ILE A 178 -1.70 -15.02 19.43
C ILE A 178 -2.98 -14.56 18.70
N PRO A 179 -4.15 -14.63 19.34
CA PRO A 179 -5.41 -14.31 18.68
C PRO A 179 -5.49 -12.83 18.31
N VAL A 180 -5.50 -12.54 17.01
CA VAL A 180 -5.71 -11.18 16.49
C VAL A 180 -7.19 -10.91 16.27
N SER A 181 -7.70 -9.89 16.99
CA SER A 181 -9.10 -9.45 16.94
C SER A 181 -9.43 -8.76 15.62
N TRP A 182 -10.63 -9.03 15.08
CA TRP A 182 -11.16 -8.34 13.90
C TRP A 182 -11.30 -6.83 14.10
N LYS A 183 -11.53 -6.37 15.34
CA LYS A 183 -11.58 -4.93 15.66
C LYS A 183 -10.23 -4.25 15.38
N PHE A 184 -9.14 -4.92 15.72
CA PHE A 184 -7.79 -4.40 15.44
C PHE A 184 -7.53 -4.35 13.94
N ILE A 185 -7.88 -5.41 13.20
CA ILE A 185 -7.71 -5.46 11.74
C ILE A 185 -8.48 -4.34 11.05
N LEU A 186 -9.76 -4.15 11.39
CA LEU A 186 -10.59 -3.09 10.83
C LEU A 186 -10.03 -1.70 11.18
N PHE A 187 -9.60 -1.50 12.42
CA PHE A 187 -8.95 -0.25 12.83
C PHE A 187 -7.69 0.04 12.00
N SER A 188 -6.79 -0.94 11.83
CA SER A 188 -5.58 -0.78 11.02
C SER A 188 -5.90 -0.49 9.55
N ILE A 189 -6.91 -1.17 8.97
CA ILE A 189 -7.37 -0.91 7.60
C ILE A 189 -7.90 0.52 7.46
N THR A 190 -8.80 0.95 8.35
CA THR A 190 -9.36 2.31 8.32
C THR A 190 -8.28 3.35 8.52
N TYR A 191 -7.36 3.13 9.45
CA TYR A 191 -6.18 3.96 9.66
C TYR A 191 -5.35 4.09 8.37
N GLY A 192 -5.08 2.98 7.68
CA GLY A 192 -4.36 2.97 6.41
C GLY A 192 -5.07 3.74 5.30
N ILE A 193 -6.37 3.53 5.13
CA ILE A 193 -7.18 4.22 4.11
C ILE A 193 -7.17 5.73 4.37
N LEU A 194 -7.40 6.17 5.61
CA LEU A 194 -7.36 7.59 5.97
C LEU A 194 -5.98 8.19 5.72
N TYR A 195 -4.92 7.46 6.08
CA TYR A 195 -3.55 7.93 5.89
C TYR A 195 -3.19 8.06 4.40
N ILE A 196 -3.56 7.08 3.57
CA ILE A 196 -3.41 7.14 2.12
C ILE A 196 -4.15 8.37 1.56
N PHE A 197 -5.40 8.57 1.96
CA PHE A 197 -6.21 9.71 1.51
C PHE A 197 -5.56 11.05 1.85
N ILE A 198 -5.09 11.22 3.09
CA ILE A 198 -4.39 12.44 3.53
C ILE A 198 -3.10 12.67 2.73
N LEU A 199 -2.28 11.63 2.54
CA LEU A 199 -1.03 11.75 1.78
C LEU A 199 -1.27 12.13 0.31
N LEU A 200 -2.29 11.54 -0.32
CA LEU A 200 -2.65 11.88 -1.70
C LEU A 200 -3.22 13.30 -1.79
N LEU A 201 -4.01 13.76 -0.81
CA LEU A 201 -4.45 15.16 -0.74
C LEU A 201 -3.26 16.13 -0.62
N ILE A 202 -2.30 15.82 0.25
CA ILE A 202 -1.07 16.62 0.40
C ILE A 202 -0.28 16.64 -0.92
N SER A 203 -0.15 15.48 -1.57
CA SER A 203 0.49 15.33 -2.87
C SER A 203 -0.16 16.25 -3.92
N THR A 204 -1.50 16.27 -4.01
CA THR A 204 -2.23 17.17 -4.92
C THR A 204 -1.99 18.64 -4.60
N VAL A 205 -2.02 19.03 -3.33
CA VAL A 205 -1.79 20.43 -2.91
C VAL A 205 -0.37 20.90 -3.24
N ILE A 206 0.65 20.06 -3.01
CA ILE A 206 2.03 20.39 -3.34
C ILE A 206 2.23 20.51 -4.85
N PHE A 207 1.66 19.57 -5.61
CA PHE A 207 1.75 19.56 -7.08
C PHE A 207 1.13 20.83 -7.68
N ASN A 208 -0.10 21.17 -7.28
CA ASN A 208 -0.79 22.37 -7.77
C ASN A 208 0.00 23.66 -7.52
N ARG A 209 0.77 23.75 -6.43
CA ARG A 209 1.59 24.94 -6.14
C ARG A 209 2.82 25.08 -7.04
N ARG A 210 3.26 24.03 -7.75
CA ARG A 210 4.40 24.08 -8.69
C ARG A 210 4.00 24.60 -10.06
N ASP A 211 2.82 24.23 -10.54
CA ASP A 211 2.36 24.56 -11.91
C ASP A 211 1.98 26.04 -12.09
N PHE A 212 1.87 26.83 -11.02
CA PHE A 212 1.62 28.27 -11.06
C PHE A 212 2.89 29.14 -11.03
N LYS A 213 4.09 28.58 -11.27
CA LYS A 213 5.35 29.32 -11.44
C LYS A 213 5.90 29.12 -12.84
#